data_AF-A0A7S3X034-F1
#
_entry.id   AF-A0A7S3X034-F1
#
_cell.length_a   1.000
_cell.length_b   1.000
_cell.length_c   1.000
_cell.angle_alpha   90.00
_cell.angle_beta   90.00
_cell.angle_gamma   90.00
#
_symmetry.space_group_name_H-M   'P 1'
#
loop_
_entity.id
_entity.type
_entity.pdbx_description
1 polymer ?
#
loop_
_entity_poly.entity_id
_entity_poly.type
_entity_poly.pdbx_seq_one_letter_code
_entity_poly.pdbx_strand_id
1 'polypeptide(L)'
;EGGEGGEEPLLFSMSAERPIEAGEELTHTYDALDDAQLLLCYGFVSSPRDAPLPASVRLPLRLLLGAAAATRDGVGAQAGWEVGAAWEAKAAACGRLLEPYGGEVSVSEAEPLPDALLTVVQLMLLPADDFAELLSESGGDGGGEGEGG
;
A
#
# COMPACT_ATOMS: atom_id res chain seq x y z
N GLU A 1 50.04 23.40 16.13
CA GLU A 1 48.96 22.40 16.13
C GLU A 1 47.77 23.00 15.40
N GLY A 2 47.45 22.48 14.23
CA GLY A 2 46.28 22.87 13.43
C GLY A 2 45.75 21.61 12.77
N GLY A 3 44.69 21.05 13.35
CA GLY A 3 44.05 19.84 12.85
C GLY A 3 43.18 20.18 11.65
N GLU A 4 43.57 19.72 10.47
CA GLU A 4 42.71 19.65 9.30
C GLU A 4 41.69 18.53 9.53
N GLY A 5 40.47 18.91 9.89
CA GLY A 5 39.30 18.04 9.80
C GLY A 5 38.91 17.88 8.33
N GLY A 6 39.54 16.91 7.66
CA GLY A 6 39.09 16.48 6.34
C GLY A 6 37.83 15.64 6.51
N GLU A 7 36.68 16.17 6.12
CA GLU A 7 35.49 15.34 5.86
C GLU A 7 35.88 14.37 4.73
N GLU A 8 35.95 13.07 5.03
CA GLU A 8 36.20 12.06 4.01
C GLU A 8 35.11 12.16 2.94
N PRO A 9 35.47 12.22 1.64
CA PRO A 9 34.47 12.30 0.59
C PRO A 9 33.57 11.07 0.63
N LEU A 10 32.26 11.28 0.51
CA LEU A 10 31.28 10.21 0.36
C LEU A 10 31.69 9.35 -0.85
N LEU A 11 32.24 8.17 -0.57
CA LEU A 11 32.65 7.21 -1.58
C LEU A 11 31.46 6.31 -1.90
N PHE A 12 30.83 6.53 -3.05
CA PHE A 12 29.84 5.62 -3.60
C PHE A 12 30.56 4.55 -4.43
N SER A 13 30.35 3.28 -4.08
CA SER A 13 30.87 2.13 -4.83
C SER A 13 29.72 1.31 -5.39
N MET A 14 29.83 0.89 -6.65
CA MET A 14 28.92 -0.07 -7.27
C MET A 14 29.58 -1.44 -7.36
N SER A 15 28.83 -2.50 -7.07
CA SER A 15 29.28 -3.89 -7.19
C SER A 15 28.35 -4.65 -8.12
N ALA A 16 28.90 -5.58 -8.89
CA ALA A 16 28.11 -6.41 -9.79
C ALA A 16 27.37 -7.48 -8.99
N GLU A 17 26.05 -7.61 -9.21
CA GLU A 17 25.22 -8.65 -8.57
C GLU A 17 25.33 -10.02 -9.26
N ARG A 18 25.89 -10.04 -10.48
CA ARG A 18 26.12 -11.25 -11.29
C ARG A 18 27.39 -11.13 -12.13
N PRO A 19 27.94 -12.24 -12.66
CA PRO A 19 28.99 -12.18 -13.67
C PRO A 19 28.56 -11.37 -14.90
N ILE A 20 29.50 -10.60 -15.47
CA ILE A 20 29.31 -9.74 -16.65
C ILE A 20 30.39 -10.08 -17.67
N GLU A 21 29.98 -10.49 -18.87
CA GLU A 21 30.90 -10.90 -19.92
C GLU A 21 31.50 -9.70 -20.67
N ALA A 22 32.65 -9.88 -21.31
CA ALA A 22 33.29 -8.82 -22.07
C ALA A 22 32.43 -8.39 -23.28
N GLY A 23 32.08 -7.10 -23.33
CA GLY A 23 31.20 -6.54 -24.36
C GLY A 23 29.72 -6.57 -24.02
N GLU A 24 29.36 -7.07 -22.83
CA GLU A 24 28.01 -6.99 -22.29
C GLU A 24 27.73 -5.59 -21.71
N GLU A 25 26.50 -5.11 -21.88
CA GLU A 25 26.06 -3.84 -21.29
C GLU A 25 25.90 -3.97 -19.78
N LEU A 26 26.54 -3.07 -19.01
CA LEU A 26 26.31 -2.95 -17.58
C LEU A 26 25.00 -2.19 -17.33
N THR A 27 24.02 -2.90 -16.80
CA THR A 27 22.73 -2.32 -16.39
C THR A 27 22.75 -2.05 -14.89
N HIS A 28 22.35 -0.83 -14.51
CA HIS A 28 22.10 -0.48 -13.12
C HIS A 28 20.59 -0.50 -12.84
N THR A 29 20.20 -1.07 -11.71
CA THR A 29 18.82 -1.05 -11.25
C THR A 29 18.59 0.27 -10.54
N TYR A 30 17.82 1.18 -11.15
CA TYR A 30 17.08 2.17 -10.36
C TYR A 30 16.16 1.39 -9.41
N ASP A 31 15.88 1.89 -8.21
CA ASP A 31 15.02 1.22 -7.20
C ASP A 31 13.77 0.53 -7.78
N ALA A 32 13.02 -0.24 -6.98
CA ALA A 32 11.78 -0.89 -7.40
C ALA A 32 10.69 0.11 -7.89
N LEU A 33 10.86 0.61 -9.11
CA LEU A 33 10.05 1.61 -9.79
C LEU A 33 9.19 0.92 -10.84
N ASP A 34 7.93 1.33 -10.92
CA ASP A 34 7.06 0.95 -12.01
C ASP A 34 7.33 1.80 -13.27
N ASP A 35 6.79 1.39 -14.41
CA ASP A 35 6.96 2.09 -15.68
C ASP A 35 6.41 3.53 -15.66
N ALA A 36 5.38 3.80 -14.86
CA ALA A 36 4.83 5.15 -14.74
C ALA A 36 5.83 6.07 -14.03
N GLN A 37 6.51 5.57 -12.99
CA GLN A 37 7.56 6.27 -12.27
C GLN A 37 8.80 6.46 -13.14
N LEU A 38 9.20 5.44 -13.92
CA LEU A 38 10.31 5.59 -14.86
C LEU A 38 10.04 6.64 -15.93
N LEU A 39 8.82 6.64 -16.49
CA LEU A 39 8.45 7.62 -17.49
C LEU A 39 8.44 9.04 -16.91
N LEU A 40 7.90 9.20 -15.69
CA LEU A 40 7.80 10.48 -15.01
C LEU A 40 9.19 11.04 -14.63
N CYS A 41 10.06 10.21 -14.05
CA CYS A 41 11.33 10.65 -13.47
C CYS A 41 12.48 10.64 -14.48
N TYR A 42 12.46 9.73 -15.45
CA TYR A 42 13.59 9.45 -16.35
C TYR A 42 13.23 9.49 -17.83
N GLY A 43 11.95 9.62 -18.19
CA GLY A 43 11.52 9.81 -19.58
C GLY A 43 11.56 8.57 -20.46
N PHE A 44 11.60 7.37 -19.87
CA PHE A 44 11.54 6.10 -20.60
C PHE A 44 10.62 5.09 -19.90
N VAL A 45 10.20 4.06 -20.62
CA VAL A 45 9.52 2.88 -20.08
C VAL A 45 10.41 1.65 -20.34
N SER A 46 10.28 0.62 -19.52
CA SER A 46 11.10 -0.58 -19.69
C SER A 46 10.83 -1.30 -21.02
N SER A 47 11.89 -1.84 -21.60
CA SER A 47 11.83 -2.67 -22.80
C SER A 47 11.55 -4.13 -22.41
N PRO A 48 10.88 -4.93 -23.26
CA PRO A 48 10.70 -6.38 -23.03
C PRO A 48 12.01 -7.18 -22.93
N ARG A 49 13.15 -6.57 -23.26
CA ARG A 49 14.49 -7.16 -23.15
C ARG A 49 15.17 -6.84 -21.82
N ASP A 50 14.61 -5.92 -21.05
CA ASP A 50 15.16 -5.50 -19.76
C ASP A 50 14.74 -6.48 -18.66
N ALA A 51 15.39 -6.39 -17.50
CA ALA A 51 14.93 -7.13 -16.33
C ALA A 51 13.48 -6.72 -16.00
N PRO A 52 12.61 -7.68 -15.64
CA PRO A 52 11.21 -7.39 -15.35
C PRO A 52 11.12 -6.43 -14.16
N LEU A 53 10.50 -5.27 -14.39
CA LEU A 53 10.19 -4.32 -13.33
C LEU A 53 8.91 -4.73 -12.60
N PRO A 54 8.74 -4.31 -11.34
CA PRO A 54 7.49 -4.49 -10.64
C PRO A 54 6.38 -3.72 -11.37
N ALA A 55 5.50 -4.46 -12.06
CA ALA A 55 4.26 -3.91 -12.59
C ALA A 55 3.32 -3.64 -11.42
N SER A 56 3.11 -2.36 -11.11
CA SER A 56 2.23 -1.94 -10.02
C SER A 56 1.14 -0.98 -10.53
N VAL A 57 -0.05 -1.10 -9.95
CA VAL A 57 -1.20 -0.24 -10.22
C VAL A 57 -1.66 0.38 -8.92
N ARG A 58 -1.92 1.68 -8.95
CA ARG A 58 -2.51 2.41 -7.83
C ARG A 58 -4.02 2.25 -7.85
N LEU A 59 -4.59 1.79 -6.75
CA LEU A 59 -6.02 1.64 -6.53
C LEU A 59 -6.49 2.69 -5.49
N PRO A 60 -7.11 3.79 -5.94
CA PRO A 60 -7.73 4.75 -5.05
C PRO A 60 -8.89 4.14 -4.27
N LEU A 61 -9.07 4.52 -3.00
CA LEU A 61 -10.16 4.03 -2.15
C LEU A 61 -11.54 4.14 -2.80
N ARG A 62 -11.80 5.23 -3.51
CA ARG A 62 -13.07 5.45 -4.22
C ARG A 62 -13.40 4.35 -5.24
N LEU A 63 -12.39 3.77 -5.90
CA LEU A 63 -12.60 2.67 -6.84
C LEU A 63 -12.91 1.38 -6.11
N LEU A 64 -12.23 1.12 -4.98
CA LEU A 64 -12.50 -0.04 -4.13
C LEU A 64 -13.92 0.01 -3.56
N LEU A 65 -14.33 1.17 -3.00
CA LEU A 65 -15.68 1.36 -2.47
C LEU A 65 -16.74 1.30 -3.59
N GLY A 66 -16.45 1.87 -4.76
CA GLY A 66 -17.34 1.80 -5.92
C GLY A 66 -17.52 0.38 -6.42
N ALA A 67 -16.45 -0.41 -6.47
CA ALA A 67 -16.50 -1.82 -6.83
C ALA A 67 -17.29 -2.65 -5.81
N ALA A 68 -17.05 -2.43 -4.51
CA ALA A 68 -17.80 -3.07 -3.43
C ALA A 68 -19.30 -2.72 -3.47
N ALA A 69 -19.65 -1.47 -3.79
CA ALA A 69 -21.04 -1.05 -3.99
C ALA A 69 -21.65 -1.68 -5.25
N ALA A 70 -20.88 -1.88 -6.33
CA ALA A 70 -21.37 -2.47 -7.57
C ALA A 70 -21.61 -3.98 -7.46
N THR A 71 -20.79 -4.72 -6.72
CA THR A 71 -21.01 -6.16 -6.47
C THR A 71 -22.33 -6.43 -5.71
N ARG A 72 -22.80 -5.48 -4.89
CA ARG A 72 -24.12 -5.53 -4.25
C ARG A 72 -25.27 -5.60 -5.25
N ASP A 73 -25.20 -4.80 -6.31
CA ASP A 73 -26.30 -4.67 -7.27
C ASP A 73 -26.38 -5.89 -8.21
N GLY A 74 -25.28 -6.65 -8.35
CA GLY A 74 -25.21 -7.89 -9.13
C GLY A 74 -25.52 -9.17 -8.36
N VAL A 75 -25.27 -9.21 -7.05
CA VAL A 75 -25.55 -10.36 -6.17
C VAL A 75 -26.80 -10.05 -5.36
N GLY A 76 -27.96 -10.19 -6.01
CA GLY A 76 -29.24 -9.62 -5.58
C GLY A 76 -29.54 -9.77 -4.09
N ALA A 77 -29.84 -8.63 -3.43
CA ALA A 77 -30.64 -8.39 -2.22
C ALA A 77 -30.52 -9.29 -0.98
N GLN A 78 -29.78 -10.40 -1.00
CA GLN A 78 -29.75 -11.42 0.06
C GLN A 78 -28.59 -11.24 1.04
N ALA A 79 -27.68 -10.28 0.77
CA ALA A 79 -26.51 -10.07 1.60
C ALA A 79 -26.77 -9.12 2.79
N GLY A 80 -27.91 -8.40 2.86
CA GLY A 80 -28.21 -7.52 4.00
C GLY A 80 -27.35 -6.25 4.12
N TRP A 81 -26.65 -5.86 3.05
CA TRP A 81 -25.78 -4.69 2.99
C TRP A 81 -26.59 -3.47 2.54
N GLU A 82 -27.24 -2.78 3.47
CA GLU A 82 -27.80 -1.47 3.17
C GLU A 82 -26.69 -0.41 3.17
N VAL A 83 -26.66 0.43 2.13
CA VAL A 83 -25.89 1.68 2.16
C VAL A 83 -26.63 2.61 3.10
N GLY A 84 -26.19 2.59 4.34
CA GLY A 84 -26.65 3.45 5.42
C GLY A 84 -25.49 3.81 6.33
N ALA A 85 -25.79 4.21 7.56
CA ALA A 85 -24.77 4.67 8.51
C ALA A 85 -23.61 3.68 8.72
N ALA A 86 -23.88 2.36 8.70
CA ALA A 86 -22.85 1.33 8.84
C ALA A 86 -21.88 1.30 7.64
N TRP A 87 -22.38 1.50 6.42
CA TRP A 87 -21.54 1.59 5.22
C TRP A 87 -20.64 2.83 5.26
N GLU A 88 -21.22 3.99 5.62
CA GLU A 88 -20.47 5.24 5.73
C GLU A 88 -19.37 5.13 6.80
N ALA A 89 -19.67 4.48 7.92
CA ALA A 89 -18.70 4.23 8.98
C ALA A 89 -17.56 3.31 8.51
N LYS A 90 -17.85 2.25 7.75
CA LYS A 90 -16.85 1.38 7.12
C LYS A 90 -16.00 2.11 6.09
N ALA A 91 -16.64 2.88 5.21
CA ALA A 91 -15.94 3.70 4.22
C ALA A 91 -15.00 4.73 4.89
N ALA A 92 -15.44 5.35 5.99
CA ALA A 92 -14.62 6.25 6.79
C ALA A 92 -13.45 5.52 7.48
N ALA A 93 -13.67 4.30 7.98
CA ALA A 93 -12.61 3.48 8.57
C ALA A 93 -11.54 3.09 7.52
N CYS A 94 -11.97 2.65 6.34
CA CYS A 94 -11.07 2.42 5.21
C CYS A 94 -10.33 3.69 4.79
N GLY A 95 -10.99 4.86 4.86
CA GLY A 95 -10.35 6.17 4.64
C GLY A 95 -9.19 6.43 5.59
N ARG A 96 -9.39 6.23 6.90
CA ARG A 96 -8.33 6.38 7.91
C ARG A 96 -7.21 5.36 7.73
N LEU A 97 -7.56 4.13 7.40
CA LEU A 97 -6.58 3.07 7.13
C LEU A 97 -5.64 3.44 5.98
N LEU A 98 -6.16 4.11 4.94
CA LEU A 98 -5.39 4.46 3.75
C LEU A 98 -4.76 5.86 3.80
N GLU A 99 -5.01 6.66 4.84
CA GLU A 99 -4.43 8.00 5.00
C GLU A 99 -2.90 8.01 4.94
N PRO A 100 -2.16 7.09 5.59
CA PRO A 100 -0.70 7.02 5.49
C PRO A 100 -0.19 6.73 4.08
N TYR A 101 -1.05 6.20 3.21
CA TYR A 101 -0.74 5.83 1.83
C TYR A 101 -1.32 6.84 0.82
N GLY A 102 -1.76 8.02 1.27
CA GLY A 102 -2.36 9.04 0.40
C GLY A 102 -3.76 8.68 -0.12
N GLY A 103 -4.45 7.73 0.51
CA GLY A 103 -5.79 7.29 0.12
C GLY A 103 -5.82 6.27 -1.02
N GLU A 104 -4.68 5.67 -1.35
CA GLU A 104 -4.54 4.66 -2.41
C GLU A 104 -3.68 3.49 -1.95
N VAL A 105 -3.86 2.33 -2.60
CA VAL A 105 -3.01 1.16 -2.38
C VAL A 105 -2.30 0.82 -3.68
N SER A 106 -0.98 0.61 -3.62
CA SER A 106 -0.23 0.06 -4.74
C SER A 106 -0.33 -1.46 -4.76
N VAL A 107 -0.80 -2.02 -5.86
CA VAL A 107 -0.99 -3.48 -6.04
C VAL A 107 -0.12 -3.91 -7.21
N SER A 108 0.68 -4.96 -7.01
CA SER A 108 1.44 -5.61 -8.07
C SER A 108 0.85 -6.99 -8.39
N GLU A 109 1.30 -7.58 -9.49
CA GLU A 109 0.95 -8.96 -9.85
C GLU A 109 1.62 -10.00 -8.94
N ALA A 110 2.59 -9.58 -8.12
CA ALA A 110 3.34 -10.46 -7.23
C ALA A 110 2.62 -10.58 -5.87
N GLU A 111 2.46 -11.82 -5.41
CA GLU A 111 2.04 -12.08 -4.03
C GLU A 111 3.22 -11.84 -3.06
N PRO A 112 2.95 -11.39 -1.81
CA PRO A 112 1.62 -11.23 -1.22
C PRO A 112 0.91 -9.92 -1.61
N LEU A 113 -0.42 -9.96 -1.71
CA LEU A 113 -1.24 -8.75 -1.78
C LEU A 113 -0.97 -7.83 -0.56
N PRO A 114 -1.06 -6.49 -0.74
CA PRO A 114 -0.82 -5.57 0.36
C PRO A 114 -1.80 -5.76 1.52
N ASP A 115 -1.29 -5.79 2.76
CA ASP A 115 -2.12 -5.93 3.96
C ASP A 115 -3.20 -4.85 4.07
N ALA A 116 -2.89 -3.62 3.64
CA ALA A 116 -3.85 -2.53 3.60
C ALA A 116 -5.04 -2.84 2.66
N LEU A 117 -4.79 -3.44 1.49
CA LEU A 117 -5.83 -3.88 0.58
C LEU A 117 -6.67 -4.99 1.22
N LEU A 118 -6.01 -6.00 1.79
CA LEU A 118 -6.68 -7.14 2.43
C LEU A 118 -7.59 -6.66 3.57
N THR A 119 -7.12 -5.72 4.38
CA THR A 119 -7.87 -5.15 5.50
C THR A 119 -9.07 -4.32 5.00
N VAL A 120 -8.91 -3.52 3.94
CA VAL A 120 -10.04 -2.82 3.31
C VAL A 120 -11.11 -3.82 2.86
N VAL A 121 -10.70 -4.88 2.14
CA VAL A 121 -11.63 -5.91 1.68
C VAL A 121 -12.33 -6.59 2.85
N GLN A 122 -11.60 -6.94 3.91
CA GLN A 122 -12.18 -7.55 5.11
C GLN A 122 -13.19 -6.63 5.79
N LEU A 123 -12.87 -5.35 6.01
CA LEU A 123 -13.81 -4.39 6.59
C LEU A 123 -15.08 -4.22 5.75
N MET A 124 -14.92 -4.25 4.43
CA MET A 124 -16.03 -4.17 3.47
C MET A 124 -16.80 -5.49 3.32
N LEU A 125 -16.34 -6.60 3.89
CA LEU A 125 -17.03 -7.91 3.90
C LEU A 125 -17.50 -8.33 5.30
N LEU A 126 -17.03 -7.65 6.35
CA LEU A 126 -17.46 -7.84 7.72
C LEU A 126 -18.94 -7.46 7.89
N PRO A 127 -19.78 -8.22 8.62
CA PRO A 127 -21.14 -7.81 8.95
C PRO A 127 -21.23 -6.44 9.64
N ALA A 128 -22.40 -5.81 9.63
CA ALA A 128 -22.57 -4.49 10.26
C ALA A 128 -22.45 -4.57 11.80
N ASP A 129 -23.01 -5.62 12.40
CA ASP A 129 -23.00 -5.85 13.84
C ASP A 129 -21.58 -6.10 14.34
N ASP A 130 -20.85 -7.03 13.72
CA ASP A 130 -19.45 -7.33 14.02
C ASP A 130 -18.55 -6.09 13.87
N PHE A 131 -18.82 -5.23 12.87
CA PHE A 131 -18.07 -3.98 12.70
C PHE A 131 -18.36 -2.98 13.83
N ALA A 132 -19.60 -2.93 14.32
CA ALA A 132 -19.95 -2.08 15.46
C ALA A 132 -19.27 -2.57 16.75
N GLU A 133 -19.15 -3.88 16.95
CA GLU A 133 -18.39 -4.46 18.06
C GLU A 133 -16.91 -4.07 18.01
N LEU A 134 -16.26 -4.17 16.85
CA LEU A 134 -14.86 -3.73 16.69
C LEU A 134 -14.64 -2.25 17.07
N LEU A 135 -15.58 -1.37 16.73
CA LEU A 135 -15.50 0.04 17.11
C LEU A 135 -15.70 0.24 18.62
N SER A 136 -16.51 -0.60 19.27
CA SER A 136 -16.76 -0.53 20.70
C SER A 136 -15.56 -1.00 21.53
N GLU A 137 -14.85 -2.03 21.08
CA GLU A 137 -13.63 -2.54 21.74
C GLU A 137 -12.47 -1.55 21.63
N SER A 138 -12.38 -0.84 20.51
CA SER A 138 -11.37 0.22 20.31
C SER A 138 -11.54 1.42 21.26
N GLY A 139 -12.74 1.61 21.84
CA GLY A 139 -13.05 2.66 22.81
C GLY A 139 -12.93 2.25 24.28
N GLY A 140 -12.51 1.00 24.57
CA GLY A 140 -12.60 0.39 25.89
C GLY A 140 -11.34 0.39 26.77
N ASP A 141 -10.19 0.87 26.30
CA ASP A 141 -8.93 0.82 27.07
C ASP A 141 -8.43 2.22 27.46
N GLY A 142 -8.93 2.72 28.60
CA GLY A 142 -8.51 3.99 29.19
C GLY A 142 -8.98 4.20 30.65
N GLY A 143 -9.52 3.16 31.29
CA GLY A 143 -9.97 3.20 32.68
C GLY A 143 -8.93 2.65 33.64
N GLY A 144 -7.78 3.34 33.75
CA GLY A 144 -6.82 3.07 34.81
C GLY A 144 -7.35 3.53 36.17
N GLU A 145 -8.18 2.73 36.82
CA GLU A 145 -8.44 2.87 38.25
C GLU A 145 -7.33 2.14 39.01
N GLY A 146 -6.22 2.86 39.22
CA GLY A 146 -5.34 2.61 40.35
C GLY A 146 -6.03 3.10 41.61
N GLU A 147 -6.88 2.25 42.22
CA GLU A 147 -7.38 2.49 43.56
C GLU A 147 -6.30 2.09 44.57
N GLY A 148 -5.80 3.08 45.29
CA GLY A 148 -4.95 2.89 46.45
C GLY A 148 -5.75 2.35 47.64
N GLY A 149 -5.14 1.44 48.38
CA GLY A 149 -5.59 0.92 49.67
C GLY A 149 -4.51 0.07 50.31
#